data_AF-A0A2G5K498-F1
#
_entry.id   AF-A0A2G5K498-F1
#
_cell.length_a   1.000
_cell.length_b   1.000
_cell.length_c   1.000
_cell.angle_alpha   90.00
_cell.angle_beta   90.00
_cell.angle_gamma   90.00
#
_symmetry.space_group_name_H-M   'P 1'
#
loop_
_entity.id
_entity.type
_entity.pdbx_description
1 polymer ?
#
loop_
_entity_poly.entity_id
_entity_poly.type
_entity_poly.pdbx_seq_one_letter_code
_entity_poly.pdbx_strand_id
1 'polypeptide(L)'
;MAKKIESIDALIFIDTNILLDFYRIRKSDISLKYLEEIENHLDLIITSSQVEMEFKKNRQSVILESITEVKKIGTVTGNIPAILSDTKAVEMIAKSRKEIQKKQKKLKEKIENILKNPTYNDPVYKSLQKLFSYNSEINLNRENKVRFTIRNLAKKRFLLGYPPRKKTDNSIGDAVNWEWIIRCAENTGKHIILVTRDSDFGCVYDNDSHLNDWLKQEFKQRISQKRKIILTDKLHKAFQLVEIPVTKEMIEEEENVINTSFRSYKSFQLKEAIEQLKERLESNEWNESLRKMRDNLDFLDDENNE
;
A
#
# COMPACT_ATOMS: atom_id res chain seq x y z
N MET A 1 10.15 -30.43 15.45
CA MET A 1 10.90 -30.39 14.18
C MET A 1 10.24 -29.34 13.31
N ALA A 2 10.94 -28.27 12.92
CA ALA A 2 10.37 -27.26 12.04
C ALA A 2 10.09 -27.90 10.67
N LYS A 3 8.85 -27.77 10.17
CA LYS A 3 8.45 -28.28 8.85
C LYS A 3 9.36 -27.62 7.82
N LYS A 4 10.17 -28.40 7.11
CA LYS A 4 11.02 -27.89 6.02
C LYS A 4 10.09 -27.24 5.00
N ILE A 5 10.22 -25.93 4.81
CA ILE A 5 9.46 -25.21 3.78
C ILE A 5 9.97 -25.75 2.44
N GLU A 6 9.07 -26.31 1.65
CA GLU A 6 9.40 -26.81 0.31
C GLU A 6 9.64 -25.59 -0.59
N SER A 7 10.86 -25.46 -1.12
CA SER A 7 11.20 -24.37 -2.03
C SER A 7 10.53 -24.57 -3.39
N ILE A 8 10.23 -23.44 -4.05
CA ILE A 8 9.50 -23.41 -5.31
C ILE A 8 10.13 -22.40 -6.26
N ASP A 9 10.32 -22.80 -7.52
CA ASP A 9 10.74 -21.90 -8.59
C ASP A 9 9.57 -20.98 -8.99
N ALA A 10 9.50 -19.82 -8.35
CA ALA A 10 8.39 -18.89 -8.48
C ALA A 10 8.86 -17.45 -8.70
N LEU A 11 7.99 -16.66 -9.34
CA LEU A 11 8.06 -15.21 -9.34
C LEU A 11 7.19 -14.66 -8.22
N ILE A 12 7.59 -13.52 -7.67
CA ILE A 12 6.88 -12.83 -6.61
C ILE A 12 6.26 -11.55 -7.17
N PHE A 13 4.95 -11.42 -7.05
CA PHE A 13 4.28 -10.13 -7.18
C PHE A 13 4.10 -9.51 -5.79
N ILE A 14 4.59 -8.29 -5.62
CA ILE A 14 4.45 -7.54 -4.37
C ILE A 14 3.48 -6.39 -4.61
N ASP A 15 2.36 -6.41 -3.90
CA ASP A 15 1.37 -5.35 -3.94
C ASP A 15 1.93 -4.03 -3.37
N THR A 16 1.47 -2.91 -3.93
CA THR A 16 1.89 -1.55 -3.57
C THR A 16 1.83 -1.30 -2.07
N ASN A 17 0.77 -1.78 -1.39
CA ASN A 17 0.60 -1.57 0.05
C ASN A 17 1.71 -2.24 0.89
N ILE A 18 2.24 -3.38 0.42
CA ILE A 18 3.39 -4.04 1.06
C ILE A 18 4.65 -3.19 0.89
N LEU A 19 4.85 -2.58 -0.29
CA LEU A 19 5.98 -1.69 -0.53
C LEU A 19 5.92 -0.42 0.32
N LEU A 20 4.72 0.11 0.57
CA LEU A 20 4.54 1.29 1.42
C LEU A 20 4.84 1.00 2.90
N ASP A 21 4.72 -0.25 3.35
CA ASP A 21 5.03 -0.63 4.71
C ASP A 21 6.51 -0.50 5.07
N PHE A 22 7.42 -0.40 4.08
CA PHE A 22 8.83 -0.08 4.34
C PHE A 22 9.03 1.31 4.98
N TYR A 23 8.05 2.21 4.88
CA TYR A 23 8.02 3.47 5.64
C TYR A 23 7.48 3.33 7.07
N ARG A 24 6.78 2.23 7.37
CA ARG A 24 6.14 1.97 8.67
C ARG A 24 6.97 1.06 9.57
N ILE A 25 7.91 0.31 9.00
CA ILE A 25 8.90 -0.46 9.78
C ILE A 25 9.72 0.52 10.64
N ARG A 26 9.61 0.37 11.96
CA ARG A 26 10.22 1.28 12.95
C ARG A 26 11.75 1.14 12.99
N LYS A 27 12.26 -0.06 12.74
CA LYS A 27 13.68 -0.36 12.65
C LYS A 27 14.17 -0.19 11.22
N SER A 28 14.74 0.97 10.93
CA SER A 28 15.18 1.33 9.57
C SER A 28 16.21 0.36 8.99
N ASP A 29 17.02 -0.29 9.82
CA ASP A 29 17.95 -1.32 9.41
C ASP A 29 17.24 -2.57 8.85
N ILE A 30 16.10 -2.96 9.44
CA ILE A 30 15.34 -4.13 8.97
C ILE A 30 14.61 -3.85 7.66
N SER A 31 14.03 -2.65 7.49
CA SER A 31 13.41 -2.28 6.21
C SER A 31 14.43 -2.24 5.08
N LEU A 32 15.64 -1.75 5.36
CA LEU A 32 16.74 -1.75 4.41
C LEU A 32 17.22 -3.16 4.06
N LYS A 33 17.25 -4.11 5.00
CA LYS A 33 17.57 -5.52 4.71
C LYS A 33 16.59 -6.13 3.72
N TYR A 34 15.27 -5.95 3.90
CA TYR A 34 14.28 -6.43 2.93
C TYR A 34 14.48 -5.81 1.54
N LEU A 35 14.75 -4.51 1.50
CA LEU A 35 14.98 -3.79 0.25
C LEU A 35 16.27 -4.23 -0.45
N GLU A 36 17.32 -4.52 0.31
CA GLU A 36 18.57 -5.10 -0.20
C GLU A 36 18.32 -6.47 -0.82
N GLU A 37 17.54 -7.34 -0.16
CA GLU A 37 17.16 -8.63 -0.72
C GLU A 37 16.33 -8.50 -2.01
N ILE A 38 15.43 -7.51 -2.10
CA ILE A 38 14.72 -7.19 -3.34
C ILE A 38 15.70 -6.75 -4.44
N GLU A 39 16.64 -5.87 -4.12
CA GLU A 39 17.65 -5.38 -5.07
C GLU A 39 18.59 -6.48 -5.57
N ASN A 40 18.87 -7.48 -4.74
CA ASN A 40 19.70 -8.62 -5.11
C ASN A 40 18.96 -9.64 -6.00
N HIS A 41 17.62 -9.60 -6.03
CA HIS A 41 16.77 -10.59 -6.70
C HIS A 41 15.71 -9.94 -7.61
N LEU A 42 16.09 -8.86 -8.31
CA LEU A 42 15.19 -8.09 -9.18
C LEU A 42 14.52 -8.92 -10.29
N ASP A 43 15.16 -10.00 -10.71
CA ASP A 43 14.69 -10.95 -11.73
C ASP A 43 13.62 -11.93 -11.22
N LEU A 44 13.32 -11.93 -9.91
CA LEU A 44 12.23 -12.68 -9.30
C LEU A 44 11.00 -11.82 -9.02
N ILE A 45 11.12 -10.50 -9.04
CA ILE A 45 10.05 -9.59 -8.61
C ILE A 45 9.27 -9.04 -9.81
N ILE A 46 8.01 -9.43 -9.93
CA ILE A 46 7.07 -8.90 -10.93
C ILE A 46 6.71 -7.47 -10.56
N THR A 47 6.85 -6.56 -11.52
CA THR A 47 6.49 -5.16 -11.34
C THR A 47 5.78 -4.59 -12.55
N SER A 48 5.13 -3.43 -12.36
CA SER A 48 4.45 -2.72 -13.42
C SER A 48 4.50 -1.22 -13.18
N SER A 49 4.33 -0.45 -14.25
CA SER A 49 4.12 1.00 -14.16
C SER A 49 2.86 1.38 -13.38
N GLN A 50 1.93 0.45 -13.16
CA GLN A 50 0.76 0.65 -12.30
C GLN A 50 1.18 0.64 -10.82
N VAL A 51 1.93 -0.39 -10.38
CA VAL A 51 2.49 -0.47 -9.02
C VAL A 51 3.39 0.72 -8.72
N GLU A 52 4.27 1.09 -9.65
CA GLU A 52 5.14 2.27 -9.49
C GLU A 52 4.33 3.56 -9.28
N MET A 53 3.27 3.75 -10.08
CA MET A 53 2.43 4.95 -10.00
C MET A 53 1.68 5.01 -8.67
N GLU A 54 1.07 3.91 -8.24
CA GLU A 54 0.36 3.83 -6.97
C GLU A 54 1.30 4.06 -5.78
N PHE A 55 2.50 3.47 -5.82
CA PHE A 55 3.53 3.71 -4.82
C PHE A 55 3.87 5.19 -4.74
N LYS A 56 4.17 5.83 -5.87
CA LYS A 56 4.52 7.27 -5.92
C LYS A 56 3.38 8.16 -5.45
N LYS A 57 2.14 7.83 -5.80
CA LYS A 57 0.93 8.54 -5.38
C LYS A 57 0.73 8.47 -3.85
N ASN A 58 0.83 7.27 -3.28
CA ASN A 58 0.47 7.02 -1.89
C ASN A 58 1.61 7.29 -0.91
N ARG A 59 2.87 7.22 -1.36
CA ARG A 59 4.07 7.47 -0.54
C ARG A 59 4.01 8.78 0.25
N GLN A 60 3.59 9.87 -0.39
CA GLN A 60 3.55 11.19 0.27
C GLN A 60 2.62 11.17 1.50
N SER A 61 1.45 10.55 1.36
CA SER A 61 0.48 10.42 2.46
C SER A 61 1.07 9.66 3.64
N VAL A 62 1.68 8.49 3.39
CA VAL A 62 2.29 7.64 4.43
C VAL A 62 3.41 8.37 5.19
N ILE A 63 4.23 9.16 4.47
CA ILE A 63 5.30 9.96 5.09
C ILE A 63 4.72 11.10 5.93
N LEU A 64 3.64 11.76 5.48
CA LEU A 64 2.98 12.83 6.23
C LEU A 64 2.31 12.32 7.51
N GLU A 65 1.75 11.11 7.50
CA GLU A 65 1.25 10.45 8.71
C GLU A 65 2.35 10.36 9.79
N SER A 66 3.57 10.01 9.38
CA SER A 66 4.74 9.90 10.26
C SER A 66 5.12 11.25 10.90
N ILE A 67 4.94 12.38 10.22
CA ILE A 67 5.17 13.71 10.80
C ILE A 67 4.22 13.97 11.98
N THR A 68 2.98 13.50 11.88
CA THR A 68 1.98 13.68 12.93
C THR A 68 2.39 12.93 14.20
N GLU A 69 3.04 11.79 14.08
CA GLU A 69 3.62 11.06 15.22
C GLU A 69 4.81 11.80 15.82
N VAL A 70 5.71 12.35 15.00
CA VAL A 70 6.86 13.15 15.48
C VAL A 70 6.41 14.36 16.30
N LYS A 71 5.30 15.00 15.92
CA LYS A 71 4.71 16.13 16.67
C LYS A 71 4.21 15.73 18.07
N LYS A 72 3.86 14.46 18.29
CA LYS A 72 3.38 13.96 19.59
C LYS A 72 4.53 13.67 20.57
N ILE A 73 5.76 13.56 20.09
CA ILE A 73 6.94 13.27 20.92
C ILE A 73 7.14 14.44 21.91
N GLY A 74 7.23 14.16 23.21
CA GLY A 74 7.60 15.17 24.19
C GLY A 74 6.55 16.24 24.51
N THR A 75 5.30 16.08 24.06
CA THR A 75 4.17 16.89 24.51
C THR A 75 3.78 16.51 25.94
N VAL A 76 4.64 16.84 26.91
CA VAL A 76 4.37 16.64 28.33
C VAL A 76 3.82 17.96 28.87
N THR A 77 2.49 18.12 28.78
CA THR A 77 1.74 19.22 29.41
C THR A 77 1.54 18.90 30.89
N GLY A 78 2.61 19.01 31.67
CA GLY A 78 2.55 19.03 33.13
C GLY A 78 2.90 20.43 33.61
N ASN A 79 1.94 21.10 34.26
CA ASN A 79 2.21 22.32 35.01
C ASN A 79 3.01 21.94 36.25
N ILE A 80 4.14 22.61 36.44
CA ILE A 80 5.00 22.37 37.60
C ILE A 80 4.36 23.14 38.78
N PRO A 81 4.00 22.48 39.89
CA PRO A 81 3.47 23.16 41.07
C PRO A 81 4.46 24.20 41.58
N ALA A 82 3.97 25.37 41.99
CA ALA A 82 4.81 26.48 42.45
C ALA A 82 5.74 26.09 43.62
N ILE A 83 5.37 25.11 44.44
CA ILE A 83 6.18 24.61 45.56
C ILE A 83 7.48 23.90 45.12
N LEU A 84 7.60 23.50 43.84
CA LEU A 84 8.74 22.76 43.31
C LEU A 84 9.62 23.60 42.36
N SER A 85 9.30 24.88 42.15
CA SER A 85 9.92 25.75 41.12
C SER A 85 11.43 25.89 41.25
N ASP A 86 11.96 25.84 42.47
CA ASP A 86 13.37 26.17 42.76
C ASP A 86 14.27 24.93 42.85
N THR A 87 13.77 23.78 42.39
CA THR A 87 14.54 22.53 42.41
C THR A 87 15.38 22.41 41.13
N LYS A 88 16.64 21.95 41.26
CA LYS A 88 17.49 21.58 40.12
C LYS A 88 16.81 20.62 39.14
N ALA A 89 15.87 19.80 39.63
CA ALA A 89 15.06 18.91 38.82
C ALA A 89 14.19 19.66 37.79
N VAL A 90 13.61 20.80 38.16
CA VAL A 90 12.80 21.64 37.24
C VAL A 90 13.66 22.25 36.13
N GLU A 91 14.87 22.72 36.46
CA GLU A 91 15.82 23.20 35.45
C GLU A 91 16.24 22.10 34.47
N MET A 92 16.49 20.88 34.96
CA MET A 92 16.84 19.72 34.12
C MET A 92 15.68 19.34 33.20
N ILE A 93 14.44 19.35 33.69
CA ILE A 93 13.24 19.12 32.86
C ILE A 93 13.12 20.18 31.77
N ALA A 94 13.34 21.46 32.09
CA ALA A 94 13.30 22.55 31.11
C ALA A 94 14.39 22.41 30.03
N LYS A 95 15.62 22.01 30.41
CA LYS A 95 16.70 21.72 29.46
C LYS A 95 16.35 20.53 28.55
N SER A 96 15.85 19.43 29.11
CA SER A 96 15.43 18.27 28.32
C SER A 96 14.29 18.60 27.36
N ARG A 97 13.33 19.46 27.75
CA ARG A 97 12.28 19.95 26.84
C ARG A 97 12.87 20.70 25.64
N LYS A 98 13.82 21.60 25.85
CA LYS A 98 14.50 22.33 24.76
C LYS A 98 15.26 21.39 23.82
N GLU A 99 15.96 20.40 24.37
CA GLU A 99 16.67 19.37 23.58
C GLU A 99 15.71 18.53 22.74
N ILE A 100 14.57 18.11 23.31
CA ILE A 100 13.53 17.39 22.58
C ILE A 100 12.99 18.24 21.42
N GLN A 101 12.65 19.51 21.67
CA GLN A 101 12.17 20.42 20.62
C GLN A 101 13.19 20.60 19.48
N LYS A 102 14.48 20.73 19.83
CA LYS A 102 15.56 20.83 18.83
C LYS A 102 15.67 19.56 17.98
N LYS A 103 15.58 18.37 18.61
CA LYS A 103 15.59 17.09 17.89
C LYS A 103 14.34 16.91 17.02
N GLN A 104 13.16 17.32 17.49
CA GLN A 104 11.93 17.31 16.69
C GLN A 104 12.04 18.19 15.45
N LYS A 105 12.61 19.40 15.58
CA LYS A 105 12.83 20.28 14.43
C LYS A 105 13.73 19.61 13.38
N LYS A 106 14.83 18.98 13.80
CA LYS A 106 15.72 18.22 12.90
C LYS A 106 15.01 17.07 12.20
N LEU A 107 14.17 16.31 12.93
CA LEU A 107 13.37 15.23 12.34
C LEU A 107 12.40 15.77 11.29
N LYS A 108 11.72 16.88 11.58
CA LYS A 108 10.83 17.55 10.63
C LYS A 108 11.56 17.97 9.37
N GLU A 109 12.72 18.64 9.50
CA GLU A 109 13.57 19.04 8.37
C GLU A 109 13.99 17.84 7.51
N LYS A 110 14.36 16.72 8.14
CA LYS A 110 14.71 15.48 7.43
C LYS A 110 13.54 14.94 6.62
N ILE A 111 12.32 14.94 7.18
CA ILE A 111 11.13 14.49 6.48
C ILE A 111 10.77 15.45 5.33
N GLU A 112 10.89 16.76 5.54
CA GLU A 112 10.69 17.74 4.48
C GLU A 112 11.67 17.52 3.31
N ASN A 113 12.93 17.18 3.59
CA ASN A 113 13.92 16.85 2.57
C ASN A 113 13.59 15.54 1.82
N ILE A 114 13.07 14.52 2.50
CA ILE A 114 12.57 13.28 1.91
C ILE A 114 11.40 13.58 0.95
N LEU A 115 10.50 14.49 1.30
CA LEU A 115 9.37 14.85 0.46
C LEU A 115 9.79 15.68 -0.77
N LYS A 116 10.69 16.66 -0.58
CA LYS A 116 11.18 17.53 -1.66
C LYS A 116 12.06 16.80 -2.66
N ASN A 117 13.03 16.03 -2.17
CA ASN A 117 14.08 15.40 -2.97
C ASN A 117 14.25 13.93 -2.59
N PRO A 118 13.30 13.06 -2.95
CA PRO A 118 13.30 11.65 -2.56
C PRO A 118 14.52 10.89 -3.08
N THR A 119 14.92 11.14 -4.33
CA THR A 119 16.07 10.48 -4.97
C THR A 119 17.37 10.59 -4.17
N TYR A 120 17.54 11.61 -3.33
CA TYR A 120 18.75 11.80 -2.52
C TYR A 120 18.55 11.49 -1.03
N ASN A 121 17.34 11.71 -0.51
CA ASN A 121 17.10 11.70 0.93
C ASN A 121 16.28 10.50 1.42
N ASP A 122 15.69 9.72 0.52
CA ASP A 122 14.76 8.64 0.83
C ASP A 122 15.32 7.28 0.38
N PRO A 123 15.91 6.50 1.30
CA PRO A 123 16.49 5.19 1.00
C PRO A 123 15.48 4.19 0.42
N VAL A 124 14.24 4.20 0.92
CA VAL A 124 13.15 3.33 0.44
C VAL A 124 12.82 3.67 -1.01
N TYR A 125 12.64 4.96 -1.30
CA TYR A 125 12.39 5.42 -2.66
C TYR A 125 13.53 5.06 -3.61
N LYS A 126 14.79 5.27 -3.20
CA LYS A 126 15.97 4.93 -4.02
C LYS A 126 15.97 3.46 -4.41
N SER A 127 15.74 2.58 -3.44
CA SER A 127 15.75 1.14 -3.65
C SER A 127 14.63 0.69 -4.60
N LEU A 128 13.39 1.10 -4.30
CA LEU A 128 12.24 0.75 -5.13
C LEU A 128 12.32 1.39 -6.52
N GLN A 129 12.94 2.57 -6.66
CA GLN A 129 13.17 3.16 -7.98
C GLN A 129 14.11 2.31 -8.83
N LYS A 130 15.13 1.66 -8.25
CA LYS A 130 15.97 0.69 -8.97
C LYS A 130 15.12 -0.47 -9.45
N LEU A 131 14.30 -1.04 -8.57
CA LEU A 131 13.36 -2.12 -8.90
C LEU A 131 12.44 -1.73 -10.08
N PHE A 132 11.78 -0.58 -10.01
CA PHE A 132 10.86 -0.15 -11.08
C PHE A 132 11.58 0.18 -12.40
N SER A 133 12.83 0.64 -12.33
CA SER A 133 13.63 0.94 -13.52
C SER A 133 14.32 -0.28 -14.14
N TYR A 134 14.35 -1.41 -13.43
CA TYR A 134 15.02 -2.62 -13.89
C TYR A 134 14.28 -3.23 -15.08
N ASN A 135 14.86 -3.10 -16.28
CA ASN A 135 14.23 -3.60 -17.49
C ASN A 135 14.36 -5.13 -17.58
N SER A 136 13.23 -5.83 -17.47
CA SER A 136 13.16 -7.28 -17.55
C SER A 136 11.83 -7.73 -18.16
N GLU A 137 11.73 -9.00 -18.52
CA GLU A 137 10.51 -9.59 -19.10
C GLU A 137 9.32 -9.58 -18.13
N ILE A 138 9.57 -9.39 -16.84
CA ILE A 138 8.58 -9.38 -15.76
C ILE A 138 8.29 -7.96 -15.22
N ASN A 139 8.89 -6.92 -15.81
CA ASN A 139 8.59 -5.52 -15.53
C ASN A 139 7.76 -4.88 -16.66
N LEU A 140 6.48 -4.61 -16.40
CA LEU A 140 5.60 -3.89 -17.34
C LEU A 140 5.81 -2.37 -17.27
N ASN A 141 6.94 -1.91 -17.82
CA ASN A 141 7.25 -0.49 -17.94
C ASN A 141 6.39 0.23 -19.01
N ARG A 142 6.54 1.56 -19.10
CA ARG A 142 5.77 2.39 -20.05
C ARG A 142 6.20 2.26 -21.50
N GLU A 143 7.40 1.74 -21.75
CA GLU A 143 7.97 1.58 -23.09
C GLU A 143 7.50 0.27 -23.73
N ASN A 144 7.17 -0.73 -22.90
CA ASN A 144 6.66 -2.02 -23.31
C ASN A 144 5.32 -1.91 -24.05
N LYS A 145 5.31 -2.13 -25.37
CA LYS A 145 4.11 -2.08 -26.21
C LYS A 145 3.02 -3.08 -25.77
N VAL A 146 3.40 -4.20 -25.15
CA VAL A 146 2.46 -5.19 -24.61
C VAL A 146 1.50 -4.60 -23.57
N ARG A 147 1.85 -3.46 -22.95
CA ARG A 147 0.99 -2.75 -21.98
C ARG A 147 -0.38 -2.40 -22.55
N PHE A 148 -0.50 -2.15 -23.85
CA PHE A 148 -1.79 -1.85 -24.47
C PHE A 148 -2.71 -3.07 -24.48
N THR A 149 -2.16 -4.23 -24.79
CA THR A 149 -2.88 -5.52 -24.73
C THR A 149 -3.32 -5.81 -23.30
N ILE A 150 -2.40 -5.70 -22.33
CA ILE A 150 -2.70 -5.91 -20.90
C ILE A 150 -3.82 -4.97 -20.44
N ARG A 151 -3.75 -3.69 -20.79
CA ARG A 151 -4.79 -2.71 -20.43
C ARG A 151 -6.14 -3.01 -21.07
N ASN A 152 -6.17 -3.51 -22.30
CA ASN A 152 -7.44 -3.87 -22.95
C ASN A 152 -8.08 -5.10 -22.28
N LEU A 153 -7.27 -6.10 -21.90
CA LEU A 153 -7.75 -7.24 -21.11
C LEU A 153 -8.27 -6.78 -19.74
N ALA A 154 -7.52 -5.90 -19.06
CA ALA A 154 -7.93 -5.34 -17.78
C ALA A 154 -9.24 -4.53 -17.86
N LYS A 155 -9.43 -3.73 -18.92
CA LYS A 155 -10.70 -3.03 -19.19
C LYS A 155 -11.85 -4.02 -19.38
N LYS A 156 -11.65 -5.07 -20.18
CA LYS A 156 -12.67 -6.11 -20.39
C LYS A 156 -13.04 -6.80 -19.07
N ARG A 157 -12.04 -7.18 -18.26
CA ARG A 157 -12.20 -7.72 -16.90
C ARG A 157 -13.04 -6.80 -16.03
N PHE A 158 -12.69 -5.51 -15.99
CA PHE A 158 -13.40 -4.51 -15.20
C PHE A 158 -14.87 -4.35 -15.63
N LEU A 159 -15.12 -4.25 -16.95
CA LEU A 159 -16.47 -4.11 -17.52
C LEU A 159 -17.36 -5.33 -17.23
N LEU A 160 -16.78 -6.53 -17.29
CA LEU A 160 -17.50 -7.79 -17.00
C LEU A 160 -17.62 -8.08 -15.50
N GLY A 161 -17.01 -7.27 -14.64
CA GLY A 161 -17.04 -7.46 -13.19
C GLY A 161 -16.24 -8.67 -12.69
N TYR A 162 -15.23 -9.09 -13.44
CA TYR A 162 -14.33 -10.17 -13.02
C TYR A 162 -13.33 -9.69 -11.95
N PRO A 163 -13.01 -10.52 -10.94
CA PRO A 163 -11.99 -10.19 -9.92
C PRO A 163 -10.59 -10.08 -10.54
N PRO A 164 -9.55 -9.54 -9.88
CA PRO A 164 -9.62 -8.80 -8.61
C PRO A 164 -10.36 -7.48 -8.81
N ARG A 165 -11.40 -7.27 -8.01
CA ARG A 165 -12.28 -6.09 -8.07
C ARG A 165 -13.21 -6.03 -6.85
N LYS A 166 -13.40 -4.86 -6.25
CA LYS A 166 -14.52 -4.52 -5.35
C LYS A 166 -15.68 -3.84 -6.08
N LYS A 167 -16.86 -3.90 -5.47
CA LYS A 167 -18.07 -3.23 -5.99
C LYS A 167 -17.90 -1.72 -6.15
N THR A 168 -17.06 -1.10 -5.34
CA THR A 168 -16.82 0.35 -5.31
C THR A 168 -15.64 0.79 -6.17
N ASP A 169 -14.98 -0.14 -6.87
CA ASP A 169 -13.80 0.20 -7.65
C ASP A 169 -14.14 1.08 -8.84
N ASN A 170 -13.39 2.18 -8.93
CA ASN A 170 -13.38 3.11 -10.05
C ASN A 170 -12.09 3.01 -10.88
N SER A 171 -11.22 2.06 -10.56
CA SER A 171 -9.90 1.88 -11.18
C SER A 171 -9.74 0.47 -11.76
N ILE A 172 -8.90 0.35 -12.79
CA ILE A 172 -8.52 -0.94 -13.39
C ILE A 172 -7.15 -1.44 -12.89
N GLY A 173 -6.62 -0.85 -11.81
CA GLY A 173 -5.25 -1.10 -11.34
C GLY A 173 -4.98 -2.58 -11.06
N ASP A 174 -5.78 -3.19 -10.19
CA ASP A 174 -5.65 -4.61 -9.85
C ASP A 174 -5.89 -5.52 -11.04
N ALA A 175 -6.82 -5.14 -11.92
CA ALA A 175 -7.05 -5.85 -13.18
C ALA A 175 -5.81 -5.81 -14.10
N VAL A 176 -5.10 -4.68 -14.17
CA VAL A 176 -3.83 -4.57 -14.92
C VAL A 176 -2.75 -5.44 -14.30
N ASN A 177 -2.61 -5.40 -12.97
CA ASN A 177 -1.64 -6.21 -12.25
C ASN A 177 -1.90 -7.71 -12.46
N TRP A 178 -3.15 -8.15 -12.35
CA TRP A 178 -3.54 -9.54 -12.59
C TRP A 178 -3.24 -10.02 -14.01
N GLU A 179 -3.66 -9.26 -15.03
CA GLU A 179 -3.37 -9.62 -16.43
C GLU A 179 -1.87 -9.66 -16.71
N TRP A 180 -1.09 -8.80 -16.05
CA TRP A 180 0.36 -8.84 -16.16
C TRP A 180 0.99 -10.06 -15.47
N ILE A 181 0.51 -10.43 -14.28
CA ILE A 181 0.95 -11.63 -13.57
C ILE A 181 0.70 -12.88 -14.42
N ILE A 182 -0.48 -12.99 -15.02
CA ILE A 182 -0.80 -14.09 -15.94
C ILE A 182 0.20 -14.12 -17.10
N ARG A 183 0.49 -12.96 -17.71
CA ARG A 183 1.46 -12.89 -18.81
C ARG A 183 2.88 -13.30 -18.37
N CYS A 184 3.31 -12.91 -17.18
CA CYS A 184 4.61 -13.31 -16.63
C CYS A 184 4.68 -14.83 -16.44
N ALA A 185 3.63 -15.43 -15.87
CA ALA A 185 3.54 -16.87 -15.66
C ALA A 185 3.53 -17.64 -17.00
N GLU A 186 2.84 -17.11 -18.01
CA GLU A 186 2.78 -17.68 -19.36
C GLU A 186 4.16 -17.67 -20.02
N ASN A 187 4.86 -16.53 -19.99
CA ASN A 187 6.14 -16.36 -20.67
C ASN A 187 7.28 -17.13 -20.00
N THR A 188 7.33 -17.10 -18.66
CA THR A 188 8.45 -17.69 -17.91
C THR A 188 8.21 -19.16 -17.56
N GLY A 189 6.95 -19.60 -17.56
CA GLY A 189 6.56 -20.89 -17.03
C GLY A 189 6.83 -21.03 -15.54
N LYS A 190 7.06 -19.98 -14.76
CA LYS A 190 7.31 -20.09 -13.32
C LYS A 190 6.01 -20.18 -12.52
N HIS A 191 6.11 -20.65 -11.28
CA HIS A 191 5.04 -20.53 -10.30
C HIS A 191 4.87 -19.05 -9.89
N ILE A 192 3.75 -18.70 -9.27
CA ILE A 192 3.49 -17.32 -8.83
C ILE A 192 3.24 -17.29 -7.32
N ILE A 193 3.84 -16.32 -6.65
CA ILE A 193 3.52 -15.95 -5.27
C ILE A 193 2.99 -14.52 -5.29
N LEU A 194 1.77 -14.32 -4.81
CA LEU A 194 1.15 -13.02 -4.62
C LEU A 194 1.32 -12.61 -3.17
N VAL A 195 1.98 -11.48 -2.95
CA VAL A 195 2.12 -10.86 -1.63
C VAL A 195 1.20 -9.65 -1.58
N THR A 196 0.05 -9.81 -0.95
CA THR A 196 -0.93 -8.73 -0.80
C THR A 196 -1.73 -8.92 0.50
N ARG A 197 -2.15 -7.80 1.07
CA ARG A 197 -3.09 -7.76 2.20
C ARG A 197 -4.46 -7.24 1.80
N ASP A 198 -4.65 -6.97 0.50
CA ASP A 198 -5.95 -6.61 -0.05
C ASP A 198 -6.81 -7.86 -0.26
N SER A 199 -8.10 -7.72 0.04
CA SER A 199 -9.11 -8.74 -0.12
C SER A 199 -9.50 -9.02 -1.58
N ASP A 200 -9.00 -8.23 -2.54
CA ASP A 200 -9.45 -8.32 -3.93
C ASP A 200 -8.93 -9.56 -4.64
N PHE A 201 -7.78 -10.05 -4.20
CA PHE A 201 -7.16 -11.28 -4.70
C PHE A 201 -7.64 -12.51 -3.94
N GLY A 202 -8.22 -12.37 -2.75
CA GLY A 202 -8.60 -13.49 -1.91
C GLY A 202 -8.90 -13.09 -0.48
N CYS A 203 -8.90 -14.06 0.44
CA CYS A 203 -9.14 -13.81 1.85
C CYS A 203 -8.08 -14.49 2.72
N VAL A 204 -7.93 -14.00 3.95
CA VAL A 204 -7.13 -14.66 4.98
C VAL A 204 -8.09 -15.18 6.05
N TYR A 205 -7.98 -16.47 6.37
CA TYR A 205 -8.75 -17.13 7.40
C TYR A 205 -7.83 -18.03 8.22
N ASP A 206 -7.87 -17.89 9.55
CA ASP A 206 -7.04 -18.68 10.48
C ASP A 206 -5.53 -18.72 10.14
N ASN A 207 -4.96 -17.55 9.80
CA ASN A 207 -3.57 -17.37 9.34
C ASN A 207 -3.22 -18.02 7.99
N ASP A 208 -4.19 -18.61 7.30
CA ASP A 208 -4.05 -19.16 5.95
C ASP A 208 -4.64 -18.21 4.91
N SER A 209 -3.88 -17.98 3.84
CA SER A 209 -4.29 -17.12 2.74
C SER A 209 -4.89 -17.96 1.61
N HIS A 210 -6.12 -17.65 1.24
CA HIS A 210 -6.88 -18.34 0.20
C HIS A 210 -7.10 -17.41 -0.99
N LEU A 211 -6.51 -17.76 -2.13
CA LEU A 211 -6.78 -17.07 -3.39
C LEU A 211 -8.26 -17.23 -3.77
N ASN A 212 -8.85 -16.15 -4.31
CA ASN A 212 -10.20 -16.17 -4.86
C ASN A 212 -10.38 -17.35 -5.85
N ASP A 213 -11.48 -18.09 -5.72
CA ASP A 213 -11.70 -19.32 -6.49
C ASP A 213 -11.74 -19.07 -8.00
N TRP A 214 -12.29 -17.95 -8.44
CA TRP A 214 -12.31 -17.58 -9.86
C TRP A 214 -10.90 -17.31 -10.38
N LEU A 215 -10.11 -16.54 -9.63
CA LEU A 215 -8.71 -16.26 -9.99
C LEU A 215 -7.87 -17.54 -10.05
N LYS A 216 -8.08 -18.45 -9.09
CA LYS A 216 -7.43 -19.75 -9.04
C LYS A 216 -7.80 -20.63 -10.23
N GLN A 217 -9.09 -20.68 -10.58
CA GLN A 217 -9.57 -21.42 -11.74
C GLN A 217 -9.01 -20.84 -13.04
N GLU A 218 -9.09 -19.51 -13.19
CA GLU A 218 -8.59 -18.80 -14.37
C GLU A 218 -7.09 -19.05 -14.57
N PHE A 219 -6.29 -18.92 -13.50
CA PHE A 219 -4.84 -19.15 -13.57
C PHE A 219 -4.52 -20.54 -14.12
N LYS A 220 -5.22 -21.57 -13.65
CA LYS A 220 -5.04 -22.95 -14.13
C LYS A 220 -5.47 -23.14 -15.59
N GLN A 221 -6.53 -22.46 -16.01
CA GLN A 221 -7.05 -22.53 -17.38
C GLN A 221 -6.14 -21.82 -18.38
N ARG A 222 -5.60 -20.65 -18.02
CA ARG A 222 -4.75 -19.84 -18.90
C ARG A 222 -3.29 -20.28 -18.91
N ILE A 223 -2.79 -20.82 -17.80
CA ILE A 223 -1.38 -21.21 -17.64
C ILE A 223 -1.22 -22.73 -17.72
N SER A 224 -1.58 -23.45 -16.66
CA SER A 224 -1.48 -24.91 -16.59
C SER A 224 -2.06 -25.44 -15.27
N GLN A 225 -2.59 -26.66 -15.28
CA GLN A 225 -2.98 -27.38 -14.07
C GLN A 225 -1.80 -27.72 -13.15
N LYS A 226 -0.57 -27.77 -13.68
CA LYS A 226 0.65 -28.07 -12.91
C LYS A 226 1.21 -26.84 -12.19
N ARG A 227 0.93 -25.63 -12.68
CA ARG A 227 1.47 -24.40 -12.09
C ARG A 227 0.66 -24.03 -10.86
N LYS A 228 1.38 -23.53 -9.87
CA LYS A 228 0.84 -23.11 -8.57
C LYS A 228 0.84 -21.59 -8.53
N ILE A 229 -0.24 -21.04 -7.99
CA ILE A 229 -0.34 -19.66 -7.58
C ILE A 229 -0.64 -19.65 -6.08
N ILE A 230 0.22 -18.99 -5.32
CA ILE A 230 0.18 -18.95 -3.86
C ILE A 230 -0.17 -17.52 -3.46
N LEU A 231 -1.15 -17.34 -2.58
CA LEU A 231 -1.44 -16.05 -1.97
C LEU A 231 -0.78 -16.03 -0.58
N THR A 232 -0.21 -14.91 -0.19
CA THR A 232 0.24 -14.66 1.18
C THR A 232 0.14 -13.17 1.54
N ASP A 233 -0.09 -12.90 2.82
CA ASP A 233 -0.07 -11.59 3.44
C ASP A 233 1.32 -11.16 3.95
N LYS A 234 2.32 -12.05 3.83
CA LYS A 234 3.64 -11.94 4.47
C LYS A 234 4.76 -12.05 3.44
N LEU A 235 5.59 -11.01 3.36
CA LEU A 235 6.74 -10.95 2.47
C LEU A 235 7.80 -11.99 2.86
N HIS A 236 8.06 -12.19 4.16
CA HIS A 236 9.03 -13.20 4.58
C HIS A 236 8.68 -14.61 4.11
N LYS A 237 7.38 -14.98 4.09
CA LYS A 237 6.94 -16.30 3.61
C LYS A 237 7.25 -16.46 2.12
N ALA A 238 7.01 -15.41 1.33
CA ALA A 238 7.33 -15.42 -0.09
C ALA A 238 8.83 -15.58 -0.33
N PHE A 239 9.67 -14.86 0.42
CA PHE A 239 11.13 -14.96 0.33
C PHE A 239 11.63 -16.36 0.68
N GLN A 240 11.13 -16.94 1.78
CA GLN A 240 11.48 -18.30 2.19
C GLN A 240 11.11 -19.35 1.14
N LEU A 241 9.99 -19.18 0.44
CA LEU A 241 9.55 -20.10 -0.61
C LEU A 241 10.48 -20.09 -1.83
N VAL A 242 11.12 -18.97 -2.15
CA VAL A 242 12.08 -18.85 -3.26
C VAL A 242 13.55 -18.82 -2.80
N GLU A 243 13.81 -19.25 -1.56
CA GLU A 243 15.15 -19.34 -0.97
C GLU A 243 15.90 -18.00 -0.80
N ILE A 244 15.18 -16.87 -0.79
CA ILE A 244 15.74 -15.58 -0.39
C ILE A 244 15.93 -15.57 1.14
N PRO A 245 17.10 -15.14 1.65
CA PRO A 245 17.41 -15.19 3.08
C PRO A 245 16.49 -14.25 3.89
N VAL A 246 15.99 -14.78 5.01
CA VAL A 246 15.17 -14.04 5.97
C VAL A 246 15.68 -14.29 7.38
N THR A 247 15.97 -13.21 8.11
CA THR A 247 16.37 -13.29 9.52
C THR A 247 15.18 -13.31 10.46
N LYS A 248 15.36 -13.76 11.71
CA LYS A 248 14.29 -13.72 12.72
C LYS A 248 13.78 -12.30 13.00
N GLU A 249 14.68 -11.34 13.03
CA GLU A 249 14.35 -9.92 13.21
C GLU A 249 13.44 -9.38 12.10
N MET A 250 13.66 -9.82 10.86
CA MET A 250 12.82 -9.46 9.72
C MET A 250 11.39 -9.97 9.86
N ILE A 251 11.22 -11.18 10.38
CA ILE A 251 9.89 -11.79 10.62
C ILE A 251 9.18 -11.02 11.73
N GLU A 252 9.84 -10.84 12.88
CA GLU A 252 9.25 -10.15 14.04
C GLU A 252 8.80 -8.74 13.68
N GLU A 253 9.61 -8.01 12.93
CA GLU A 253 9.29 -6.63 12.59
C GLU A 253 8.21 -6.52 11.51
N GLU A 254 8.12 -7.48 10.58
CA GLU A 254 6.99 -7.57 9.67
C GLU A 254 5.67 -7.85 10.42
N GLU A 255 5.66 -8.81 11.36
CA GLU A 255 4.47 -9.09 12.18
C GLU A 255 4.03 -7.87 13.00
N ASN A 256 4.98 -7.09 13.54
CA ASN A 256 4.68 -5.84 14.24
C ASN A 256 4.04 -4.80 13.32
N VAL A 257 4.53 -4.68 12.09
CA VAL A 257 3.94 -3.79 11.08
C VAL A 257 2.56 -4.29 10.68
N ILE A 258 2.36 -5.57 10.42
CA ILE A 258 1.03 -6.13 10.09
C ILE A 258 0.01 -5.80 11.18
N ASN A 259 0.36 -6.01 12.45
CA ASN A 259 -0.50 -5.69 13.59
C ASN A 259 -0.82 -4.19 13.71
N THR A 260 0.11 -3.32 13.32
CA THR A 260 -0.05 -1.87 13.38
C THR A 260 -0.81 -1.32 12.16
N SER A 261 -0.43 -1.78 10.96
CA SER A 261 -1.01 -1.46 9.66
C SER A 261 -2.46 -1.92 9.59
N PHE A 262 -2.84 -3.06 10.19
CA PHE A 262 -4.25 -3.47 10.27
C PHE A 262 -5.12 -2.42 10.99
N ARG A 263 -4.60 -1.78 12.04
CA ARG A 263 -5.29 -0.69 12.76
C ARG A 263 -5.33 0.59 11.93
N SER A 264 -4.24 0.94 11.24
CA SER A 264 -4.14 2.15 10.43
C SER A 264 -4.97 2.05 9.13
N TYR A 265 -4.90 0.93 8.41
CA TYR A 265 -5.66 0.66 7.19
C TYR A 265 -7.17 0.66 7.44
N LYS A 266 -7.63 0.05 8.54
CA LYS A 266 -9.04 0.11 8.96
C LYS A 266 -9.47 1.54 9.29
N SER A 267 -8.57 2.37 9.84
CA SER A 267 -8.84 3.78 10.09
C SER A 267 -8.85 4.64 8.83
N PHE A 268 -8.00 4.34 7.84
CA PHE A 268 -7.95 5.03 6.55
C PHE A 268 -9.14 4.67 5.68
N GLN A 269 -9.48 3.38 5.54
CA GLN A 269 -10.71 2.96 4.86
C GLN A 269 -11.96 3.54 5.52
N LEU A 270 -12.00 3.61 6.86
CA LEU A 270 -13.10 4.26 7.56
C LEU A 270 -13.18 5.76 7.24
N LYS A 271 -12.04 6.47 7.19
CA LYS A 271 -12.00 7.88 6.78
C LYS A 271 -12.47 8.07 5.34
N GLU A 272 -11.98 7.27 4.41
CA GLU A 272 -12.36 7.35 2.99
C GLU A 272 -13.83 7.00 2.78
N ALA A 273 -14.34 5.99 3.49
CA ALA A 273 -15.77 5.66 3.51
C ALA A 273 -16.60 6.83 4.07
N ILE A 274 -16.13 7.50 5.13
CA ILE A 274 -16.78 8.70 5.69
C ILE A 274 -16.75 9.86 4.69
N GLU A 275 -15.63 10.10 4.01
CA GLU A 275 -15.49 11.16 2.99
C GLU A 275 -16.46 10.92 1.83
N GLN A 276 -16.53 9.69 1.31
CA GLN A 276 -17.47 9.30 0.25
C GLN A 276 -18.93 9.39 0.71
N LEU A 277 -19.20 9.10 1.98
CA LEU A 277 -20.55 9.25 2.55
C LEU A 277 -20.94 10.72 2.66
N LYS A 278 -20.00 11.59 3.03
CA LYS A 278 -20.20 13.05 3.03
C LYS A 278 -20.46 13.59 1.64
N GLU A 279 -19.64 13.23 0.65
CA GLU A 279 -19.85 13.64 -0.75
C GLU A 279 -21.22 13.17 -1.27
N ARG A 280 -21.66 11.96 -0.91
CA ARG A 280 -23.00 11.46 -1.26
C ARG A 280 -24.12 12.23 -0.58
N LEU A 281 -23.98 12.55 0.70
CA LEU A 281 -24.96 13.35 1.44
C LEU A 281 -25.06 14.76 0.85
N GLU A 282 -23.94 15.43 0.61
CA GLU A 282 -23.89 16.74 -0.04
C GLU A 282 -24.53 16.69 -1.44
N SER A 283 -24.24 15.65 -2.23
CA SER A 283 -24.86 15.48 -3.55
C SER A 283 -26.38 15.25 -3.47
N ASN A 284 -26.86 14.55 -2.44
CA ASN A 284 -28.28 14.31 -2.24
C ASN A 284 -29.00 15.58 -1.79
N GLU A 285 -28.42 16.37 -0.89
CA GLU A 285 -28.95 17.68 -0.48
C GLU A 285 -28.98 18.67 -1.65
N TRP A 286 -27.96 18.65 -2.52
CA TRP A 286 -27.93 19.46 -3.73
C TRP A 286 -29.00 19.03 -4.73
N ASN A 287 -29.18 17.72 -4.94
CA ASN A 287 -30.23 17.19 -5.80
C ASN A 287 -31.64 17.49 -5.26
N GLU A 288 -31.84 17.46 -3.94
CA GLU A 288 -33.09 17.81 -3.29
C GLU A 288 -33.39 19.32 -3.39
N SER A 289 -32.34 20.16 -3.30
CA SER A 289 -32.44 21.61 -3.49
C SER A 289 -32.75 21.98 -4.95
N LEU A 290 -32.12 21.31 -5.91
CA LEU A 290 -32.42 21.45 -7.34
C LEU A 290 -33.84 21.00 -7.67
N ARG A 291 -34.31 19.91 -7.06
CA ARG A 291 -35.68 19.43 -7.23
C ARG A 291 -36.68 20.45 -6.71
N LYS A 292 -36.45 21.03 -5.52
CA LYS A 292 -37.27 22.13 -4.98
C LYS A 292 -37.23 23.39 -5.85
N MET A 293 -36.08 23.72 -6.45
CA MET A 293 -35.98 24.84 -7.40
C MET A 293 -36.76 24.56 -8.70
N ARG A 294 -36.69 23.34 -9.22
CA ARG A 294 -37.44 22.91 -10.42
C ARG A 294 -38.93 22.90 -10.17
N ASP A 295 -39.37 22.36 -9.03
CA ASP A 295 -40.77 22.35 -8.64
C ASP A 295 -41.30 23.80 -8.51
N ASN A 296 -40.48 24.74 -7.98
CA ASN A 296 -40.85 26.17 -7.93
C ASN A 296 -40.84 26.89 -9.28
N LEU A 297 -40.09 26.39 -10.27
CA LEU A 297 -40.06 26.93 -11.63
C LEU A 297 -41.26 26.44 -12.45
N ASP A 298 -41.68 25.20 -12.27
CA ASP A 298 -42.90 24.65 -12.90
C ASP A 298 -44.17 25.37 -12.37
N PHE A 299 -44.16 25.90 -11.14
CA PHE A 299 -45.24 26.74 -10.59
C PHE A 299 -45.33 28.15 -11.21
N LEU A 300 -44.26 28.67 -11.82
CA LEU A 300 -44.23 30.01 -12.43
C LEU A 300 -44.64 30.02 -13.91
N ASP A 301 -44.60 28.86 -14.57
CA ASP A 301 -45.06 28.71 -15.95
C ASP A 301 -46.58 28.47 -16.05
N ASP A 302 -47.22 27.96 -14.98
CA ASP A 302 -48.68 27.78 -14.92
C ASP A 302 -49.44 29.08 -14.58
N GLU A 303 -48.82 30.10 -13.99
CA GLU A 303 -49.47 31.40 -13.69
C GLU A 303 -49.45 32.40 -14.87
N ASN A 304 -48.79 32.08 -16.00
CA ASN A 304 -48.70 32.97 -17.17
C ASN A 304 -49.58 32.55 -18.36
N ASN A 305 -50.51 31.59 -18.17
CA ASN A 305 -51.37 31.06 -19.23
C ASN A 305 -52.89 31.16 -18.96
N GLU A 306 -53.33 32.07 -18.07
CA GLU A 306 -54.75 32.50 -17.96
C GLU A 306 -54.97 33.91 -18.53
#